data_AF-A0A9Q3FIV7-F1
#
_entry.id   AF-A0A9Q3FIV7-F1
#
_cell.length_a   1.000
_cell.length_b   1.000
_cell.length_c   1.000
_cell.angle_alpha   90.00
_cell.angle_beta   90.00
_cell.angle_gamma   90.00
#
_symmetry.space_group_name_H-M   'P 1'
#
loop_
_entity.id
_entity.type
_entity.pdbx_description
1 polymer ?
#
loop_
_entity_poly.entity_id
_entity_poly.type
_entity_poly.pdbx_seq_one_letter_code
_entity_poly.pdbx_strand_id
1 'polypeptide(L)'
;MNTIFPEELSEGWLIIYIDDIIVCSETWENHLTRLKRILQKIVQVNIKISLKKWHFAYSELKALGHVVFGLSLGIDKNKVAAVLLKPMPQTKKEMQSFLGFSGYYRQHIKDFAKIAKSLYKLCDQQKVYEMTEERVKAYVELKNPLTNDPFLLMPDWTLPFKLYIDACEE
;
A
#
# COMPACT_ATOMS: atom_id res chain seq x y z
N MET A 1 -18.65 4.08 -4.79
CA MET A 1 -17.88 4.16 -6.06
C MET A 1 -17.48 2.79 -6.60
N ASN A 2 -17.10 1.80 -5.77
CA ASN A 2 -16.69 0.48 -6.27
C ASN A 2 -17.77 -0.27 -7.09
N THR A 3 -19.05 -0.05 -6.81
CA THR A 3 -20.18 -0.59 -7.60
C THR A 3 -20.35 0.08 -8.96
N ILE A 4 -19.72 1.24 -9.19
CA ILE A 4 -19.85 2.05 -10.40
C ILE A 4 -18.79 1.65 -11.43
N PHE A 5 -17.61 1.22 -10.99
CA PHE A 5 -16.48 0.88 -11.85
C PHE A 5 -16.02 -0.59 -11.71
N PRO A 6 -16.93 -1.59 -11.76
CA PRO A 6 -16.56 -2.97 -11.47
C PRO A 6 -15.57 -3.53 -12.50
N GLU A 7 -15.79 -3.24 -13.79
CA GLU A 7 -14.93 -3.70 -14.88
C GLU A 7 -13.55 -3.06 -14.79
N GLU A 8 -13.49 -1.74 -14.62
CA GLU A 8 -12.23 -0.99 -14.60
C GLU A 8 -11.38 -1.36 -13.37
N LEU A 9 -12.02 -1.64 -12.23
CA LEU A 9 -11.36 -2.22 -11.06
C LEU A 9 -10.85 -3.65 -11.34
N SER A 10 -11.66 -4.47 -12.02
CA SER A 10 -11.29 -5.84 -12.40
C SER A 10 -10.22 -5.92 -13.48
N GLU A 11 -9.99 -4.84 -14.24
CA GLU A 11 -8.90 -4.74 -15.21
C GLU A 11 -7.60 -4.26 -14.56
N GLY A 12 -7.63 -3.88 -13.28
CA GLY A 12 -6.43 -3.62 -12.47
C GLY A 12 -5.76 -2.26 -12.68
N TRP A 13 -6.26 -1.42 -13.60
CA TRP A 13 -5.66 -0.11 -13.90
C TRP A 13 -6.37 1.07 -13.21
N LEU A 14 -7.49 0.82 -12.52
CA LEU A 14 -8.20 1.82 -11.75
C LEU A 14 -8.02 1.55 -10.25
N ILE A 15 -7.63 2.59 -9.50
CA ILE A 15 -7.64 2.57 -8.03
C ILE A 15 -8.65 3.58 -7.54
N ILE A 16 -9.53 3.16 -6.64
CA ILE A 16 -10.50 4.03 -5.97
C ILE A 16 -10.27 3.95 -4.46
N TYR A 17 -10.12 5.11 -3.83
CA TYR A 17 -10.06 5.21 -2.38
C TYR A 17 -10.90 6.39 -1.90
N ILE A 18 -12.04 6.08 -1.26
CA ILE A 18 -13.02 7.07 -0.81
C ILE A 18 -13.45 7.97 -1.98
N ASP A 19 -12.87 9.17 -2.07
CA ASP A 19 -13.18 10.19 -3.07
C ASP A 19 -12.12 10.30 -4.19
N ASP A 20 -10.98 9.62 -4.02
CA ASP A 20 -9.87 9.65 -4.98
C ASP A 20 -10.03 8.55 -6.03
N ILE A 21 -9.99 8.94 -7.30
CA ILE A 21 -9.97 8.05 -8.46
C ILE A 21 -8.61 8.23 -9.15
N ILE A 22 -7.82 7.17 -9.19
CA ILE A 22 -6.49 7.15 -9.78
C ILE A 22 -6.52 6.22 -11.00
N VAL A 23 -6.24 6.79 -12.17
CA VAL A 23 -6.18 6.07 -13.44
C VAL A 23 -4.73 5.80 -13.80
N CYS A 24 -4.38 4.53 -13.98
CA CYS A 24 -3.02 4.08 -14.23
C CYS A 24 -2.91 3.58 -15.68
N SER A 25 -1.76 3.78 -16.34
CA SER A 25 -1.56 3.38 -17.74
C SER A 25 -0.10 3.18 -18.09
N GLU A 26 0.16 2.32 -19.07
CA GLU A 26 1.50 1.97 -19.54
C GLU A 26 1.99 2.96 -20.61
N THR A 27 1.05 3.45 -21.43
CA THR A 27 1.28 4.40 -22.52
C THR A 27 0.29 5.57 -22.44
N TRP A 28 0.65 6.68 -23.09
CA TRP A 28 -0.21 7.87 -23.14
C TRP A 28 -1.52 7.62 -23.88
N GLU A 29 -1.47 6.83 -24.95
CA GLU A 29 -2.61 6.46 -25.79
C GLU A 29 -3.61 5.62 -24.99
N ASN A 30 -3.12 4.65 -24.21
CA ASN A 30 -3.94 3.87 -23.30
C ASN A 30 -4.54 4.77 -22.20
N HIS A 31 -3.77 5.73 -21.71
CA HIS A 31 -4.22 6.66 -20.68
C HIS A 31 -5.40 7.51 -21.13
N LEU A 32 -5.34 8.09 -22.32
CA LEU A 32 -6.46 8.86 -22.90
C LEU A 32 -7.70 7.99 -23.10
N THR A 33 -7.51 6.74 -23.53
CA THR A 33 -8.59 5.78 -23.73
C THR A 33 -9.29 5.43 -22.40
N ARG A 34 -8.51 5.13 -21.36
CA ARG A 34 -9.00 4.84 -20.00
C ARG A 34 -9.69 6.06 -19.38
N LEU A 35 -9.10 7.25 -19.50
CA LEU A 35 -9.70 8.51 -19.02
C LEU A 35 -11.06 8.78 -19.68
N LYS A 36 -11.16 8.58 -21.01
CA LYS A 36 -12.42 8.75 -21.73
C LYS A 36 -13.50 7.82 -21.20
N ARG A 37 -13.18 6.53 -20.97
CA ARG A 37 -14.10 5.54 -20.40
C ARG A 37 -14.61 5.97 -19.02
N ILE A 38 -13.70 6.38 -18.14
CA ILE A 38 -14.05 6.83 -16.78
C ILE A 38 -14.96 8.07 -16.82
N LEU A 39 -14.58 9.08 -17.62
CA LEU A 39 -15.35 10.32 -17.75
C LEU A 39 -16.77 10.07 -18.28
N GLN A 40 -16.91 9.22 -19.30
CA GLN A 40 -18.22 8.84 -19.83
C GLN A 40 -19.10 8.20 -18.77
N LYS A 41 -18.54 7.27 -17.99
CA LYS A 41 -19.28 6.58 -16.93
C LYS A 41 -19.70 7.54 -15.83
N ILE A 42 -18.82 8.46 -15.41
CA ILE A 42 -19.12 9.49 -14.42
C ILE A 42 -20.30 10.36 -14.87
N VAL A 43 -20.32 10.78 -16.14
CA VAL A 43 -21.44 11.55 -16.70
C VAL A 43 -22.74 10.74 -16.66
N GLN A 44 -22.69 9.46 -17.03
CA GLN A 44 -23.87 8.58 -17.01
C GLN A 44 -24.47 8.41 -15.62
N VAL A 45 -23.64 8.28 -14.58
CA VAL A 45 -24.10 8.12 -13.19
C VAL A 45 -24.27 9.45 -12.45
N ASN A 46 -24.13 10.58 -13.15
CA ASN A 46 -24.28 11.93 -12.61
C ASN A 46 -23.38 12.22 -11.38
N ILE A 47 -22.15 11.70 -11.38
CA ILE A 47 -21.15 12.07 -10.37
C ILE A 47 -20.58 13.45 -10.72
N LYS A 48 -20.55 14.36 -9.73
CA LYS A 48 -19.92 15.66 -9.89
C LYS A 48 -18.46 15.58 -9.50
N ILE A 49 -17.59 16.08 -10.36
CA ILE A 49 -16.15 16.12 -10.12
C ILE A 49 -15.67 17.57 -10.13
N SER A 50 -14.80 17.93 -9.19
CA SER A 50 -14.21 19.27 -9.11
C SER A 50 -12.94 19.35 -9.96
N LEU A 51 -13.00 19.99 -11.12
CA LEU A 51 -11.84 20.17 -12.01
C LEU A 51 -10.62 20.79 -11.32
N LYS A 52 -10.83 21.64 -10.29
CA LYS A 52 -9.73 22.27 -9.52
C LYS A 52 -8.88 21.27 -8.73
N LYS A 53 -9.42 20.07 -8.45
CA LYS A 53 -8.73 19.00 -7.73
C LYS A 53 -8.10 17.97 -8.67
N TRP A 54 -8.23 18.15 -9.99
CA TRP A 54 -7.68 17.22 -10.96
C TRP A 54 -6.18 17.40 -11.11
N HIS A 55 -5.51 16.27 -11.21
CA HIS A 55 -4.09 16.15 -11.44
C HIS A 55 -3.95 15.28 -12.69
N PHE A 56 -3.48 15.86 -13.80
CA PHE A 56 -3.42 15.18 -15.10
C PHE A 56 -2.02 14.68 -15.45
N ALA A 57 -1.96 13.48 -16.05
CA ALA A 57 -0.83 13.01 -16.86
C ALA A 57 0.54 13.02 -16.15
N TYR A 58 0.57 12.71 -14.86
CA TYR A 58 1.83 12.57 -14.13
C TYR A 58 2.51 11.26 -14.51
N SER A 59 3.82 11.31 -14.77
CA SER A 59 4.64 10.11 -14.90
C SER A 59 4.74 9.33 -13.58
N GLU A 60 4.66 10.04 -12.46
CA GLU A 60 4.64 9.51 -11.10
C GLU A 60 3.63 10.30 -10.26
N LEU A 61 2.71 9.61 -9.58
CA LEU A 61 1.71 10.22 -8.71
C LEU A 61 1.90 9.75 -7.27
N LYS A 62 2.09 10.70 -6.35
CA LYS A 62 2.02 10.44 -4.91
C LYS A 62 0.57 10.53 -4.44
N ALA A 63 0.00 9.39 -4.05
CA ALA A 63 -1.37 9.32 -3.57
C ALA A 63 -1.49 8.27 -2.47
N LEU A 64 -2.29 8.55 -1.44
CA LEU A 64 -2.60 7.60 -0.37
C LEU A 64 -1.36 7.03 0.35
N GLY A 65 -0.26 7.79 0.46
CA GLY A 65 0.98 7.27 1.05
C GLY A 65 1.75 6.27 0.18
N HIS A 66 1.34 6.13 -1.07
CA HIS A 66 1.99 5.34 -2.11
C HIS A 66 2.47 6.21 -3.27
N VAL A 67 3.35 5.63 -4.08
CA VAL A 67 3.86 6.23 -5.32
C VAL A 67 3.37 5.38 -6.48
N VAL A 68 2.46 5.90 -7.29
CA VAL A 68 1.98 5.21 -8.49
C VAL A 68 2.87 5.59 -9.67
N PHE A 69 3.49 4.60 -10.31
CA PHE A 69 4.34 4.78 -11.49
C PHE A 69 3.93 3.76 -12.57
N GLY A 70 3.26 4.21 -13.62
CA GLY A 70 2.65 3.31 -14.61
C GLY A 70 1.68 2.32 -13.93
N LEU A 71 1.95 1.02 -14.05
CA LEU A 71 1.23 -0.07 -13.35
C LEU A 71 1.94 -0.54 -12.05
N SER A 72 2.90 0.22 -11.54
CA SER A 72 3.62 -0.10 -10.31
C SER A 72 3.09 0.72 -9.14
N LEU A 73 2.94 0.08 -7.99
CA LEU A 73 2.56 0.67 -6.72
C LEU A 73 3.77 0.68 -5.78
N GLY A 74 4.37 1.84 -5.65
CA GLY A 74 5.48 2.21 -4.80
C GLY A 74 5.06 2.58 -3.38
N ILE A 75 6.02 2.64 -2.46
CA ILE A 75 5.88 3.34 -1.18
C ILE A 75 6.46 4.77 -1.29
N ASP A 76 5.75 5.77 -0.76
CA ASP A 76 6.31 7.13 -0.67
C ASP A 76 7.38 7.20 0.42
N LYS A 77 8.65 7.18 -0.02
CA LYS A 77 9.83 7.23 0.86
C LYS A 77 9.81 8.42 1.82
N ASN A 78 9.17 9.53 1.48
CA ASN A 78 9.06 10.70 2.38
C ASN A 78 8.16 10.40 3.60
N LYS A 79 7.11 9.59 3.39
CA LYS A 79 6.23 9.14 4.48
C LYS A 79 6.91 8.09 5.36
N VAL A 80 7.72 7.23 4.76
CA VAL A 80 8.48 6.21 5.51
C VAL A 80 9.65 6.81 6.27
N ALA A 81 10.31 7.84 5.74
CA ALA A 81 11.45 8.50 6.38
C ALA A 81 11.18 8.89 7.84
N ALA A 82 9.97 9.36 8.14
CA ALA A 82 9.57 9.73 9.50
C ALA A 82 9.56 8.55 10.49
N VAL A 83 9.35 7.32 10.02
CA VAL A 83 9.45 6.09 10.83
C VAL A 83 10.87 5.57 10.82
N LEU A 84 11.61 5.76 9.73
CA LEU A 84 13.00 5.32 9.63
C LEU A 84 13.95 6.08 10.54
N LEU A 85 13.69 7.38 10.73
CA LEU A 85 14.49 8.27 11.56
C LEU A 85 14.13 8.19 13.05
N LYS A 86 13.02 7.54 13.40
CA LYS A 86 12.65 7.37 14.80
C LYS A 86 13.60 6.40 15.51
N PRO A 87 13.93 6.68 16.78
CA PRO A 87 14.64 5.71 17.60
C PRO A 87 13.78 4.45 17.75
N MET A 88 14.44 3.36 18.15
CA MET A 88 13.75 2.13 18.51
C MET A 88 12.66 2.44 19.56
N PRO A 89 11.44 1.91 19.40
CA PRO A 89 10.39 2.09 20.40
C PRO A 89 10.90 1.68 21.79
N GLN A 90 10.55 2.47 22.80
CA GLN A 90 10.88 2.20 24.20
C GLN A 90 9.62 1.92 25.04
N THR A 91 8.44 2.10 24.44
CA THR A 91 7.16 1.86 25.10
C THR A 91 6.23 0.99 24.24
N LYS A 92 5.25 0.36 24.90
CA LYS A 92 4.19 -0.40 24.20
C LYS A 92 3.43 0.46 23.20
N LYS A 93 3.14 1.72 23.56
CA LYS A 93 2.40 2.65 22.69
C LYS A 93 3.17 2.99 21.43
N GLU A 94 4.47 3.21 21.55
CA GLU A 94 5.34 3.43 20.39
C GLU A 94 5.45 2.18 19.51
N MET A 95 5.54 0.98 20.12
CA MET A 95 5.55 -0.28 19.38
C MET A 95 4.23 -0.51 18.63
N GLN A 96 3.09 -0.23 19.25
CA GLN A 96 1.77 -0.30 18.60
C GLN A 96 1.67 0.68 17.42
N SER A 97 2.17 1.90 17.60
CA SER A 97 2.22 2.88 16.51
C SER A 97 3.10 2.42 15.35
N PHE A 98 4.25 1.81 15.64
CA PHE A 98 5.12 1.23 14.62
C PHE A 98 4.43 0.07 13.90
N LEU A 99 3.83 -0.88 14.62
CA LEU A 99 3.13 -2.03 14.04
C LEU A 99 1.92 -1.61 13.19
N GLY A 100 1.20 -0.56 13.60
CA GLY A 100 0.12 0.01 12.79
C GLY A 100 0.64 0.59 11.47
N PHE A 101 1.76 1.30 11.52
CA PHE A 101 2.41 1.84 10.33
C PHE A 101 2.96 0.75 9.41
N SER A 102 3.75 -0.20 9.94
CA SER A 102 4.29 -1.30 9.13
C SER A 102 3.18 -2.21 8.62
N GLY A 103 2.09 -2.35 9.37
CA GLY A 103 0.89 -3.09 8.98
C GLY A 103 0.16 -2.47 7.79
N TYR A 104 0.16 -1.15 7.65
CA TYR A 104 -0.36 -0.46 6.46
C TYR A 104 0.37 -0.90 5.18
N TYR A 105 1.69 -1.07 5.28
CA TYR A 105 2.55 -1.49 4.17
C TYR A 105 2.84 -3.00 4.14
N ARG A 106 2.08 -3.83 4.87
CA ARG A 106 2.35 -5.28 5.03
C ARG A 106 2.50 -6.04 3.71
N GLN A 107 1.82 -5.59 2.65
CA GLN A 107 1.90 -6.21 1.31
C GLN A 107 3.31 -6.14 0.69
N HIS A 108 4.14 -5.19 1.13
CA HIS A 108 5.53 -5.03 0.69
C HIS A 108 6.50 -5.80 1.60
N ILE A 109 6.01 -6.48 2.64
CA ILE A 109 6.83 -7.19 3.62
C ILE A 109 6.52 -8.68 3.53
N LYS A 110 7.45 -9.44 2.97
CA LYS A 110 7.37 -10.91 2.98
C LYS A 110 7.33 -11.42 4.42
N ASP A 111 6.48 -12.41 4.67
CA ASP A 111 6.35 -13.08 5.98
C ASP A 111 6.01 -12.14 7.15
N PHE A 112 5.35 -11.00 6.88
CA PHE A 112 5.02 -9.96 7.87
C PHE A 112 4.45 -10.54 9.17
N ALA A 113 3.47 -11.44 9.09
CA ALA A 113 2.81 -12.00 10.26
C ALA A 113 3.78 -12.79 11.16
N LYS A 114 4.69 -13.56 10.55
CA LYS A 114 5.71 -14.34 11.26
C LYS A 114 6.68 -13.41 11.99
N ILE A 115 7.19 -12.40 11.29
CA ILE A 115 8.16 -11.45 11.84
C ILE A 115 7.51 -10.60 12.95
N ALA A 116 6.31 -10.08 12.71
CA ALA A 116 5.61 -9.20 13.63
C ALA A 116 5.08 -9.92 14.90
N LYS A 117 5.02 -11.26 14.90
CA LYS A 117 4.43 -12.05 15.99
C LYS A 117 5.03 -11.73 17.36
N SER A 118 6.36 -11.71 17.46
CA SER A 118 7.06 -11.45 18.72
C SER A 118 6.84 -10.02 19.24
N LEU A 119 6.62 -9.07 18.31
CA LEU A 119 6.33 -7.67 18.59
C LEU A 119 4.86 -7.45 18.99
N TYR A 120 3.90 -8.15 18.37
CA TYR A 120 2.50 -8.11 18.82
C TYR A 120 2.37 -8.65 20.25
N LYS A 121 3.10 -9.71 20.61
CA LYS A 121 3.16 -10.21 22.00
C LYS A 121 3.68 -9.15 22.99
N LEU A 122 4.57 -8.25 22.56
CA LEU A 122 5.10 -7.16 23.39
C LEU A 122 4.06 -6.07 23.68
N CYS A 123 3.04 -5.94 22.84
CA CYS A 123 1.97 -4.96 22.96
C CYS A 123 0.86 -5.39 23.94
N ASP A 124 0.91 -6.61 24.48
CA ASP A 124 -0.01 -7.10 25.50
C ASP A 124 0.13 -6.28 26.79
N GLN A 125 -1.00 -5.86 27.38
CA GLN A 125 -1.03 -5.06 28.60
C GLN A 125 -0.39 -5.78 29.79
N GLN A 126 -0.51 -7.11 29.87
CA GLN A 126 -0.02 -7.89 31.01
C GLN A 126 1.49 -8.19 30.96
N LYS A 127 2.14 -8.01 29.80
CA LYS A 127 3.56 -8.35 29.63
C LYS A 127 4.49 -7.18 29.94
N VAL A 128 5.66 -7.46 30.50
CA VAL A 128 6.70 -6.44 30.68
C VAL A 128 7.23 -6.01 29.31
N TYR A 129 7.47 -4.72 29.14
CA TYR A 129 8.09 -4.21 27.91
C TYR A 129 9.58 -4.51 27.94
N GLU A 130 10.04 -5.40 27.07
CA GLU A 130 11.43 -5.80 26.96
C GLU A 130 11.80 -6.03 25.50
N MET A 131 12.86 -5.35 25.03
CA MET A 131 13.42 -5.59 23.71
C MET A 131 14.55 -6.62 23.78
N THR A 132 14.18 -7.89 23.70
CA THR A 132 15.13 -8.99 23.54
C THR A 132 15.79 -8.94 22.16
N GLU A 133 16.93 -9.62 21.99
CA GLU A 133 17.63 -9.69 20.70
C GLU A 133 16.72 -10.18 19.55
N GLU A 134 15.85 -11.17 19.83
CA GLU A 134 14.87 -11.68 18.87
C GLU A 134 13.91 -10.57 18.39
N ARG A 135 13.37 -9.80 19.32
CA ARG A 135 12.45 -8.69 19.00
C ARG A 135 13.19 -7.58 18.26
N VAL A 136 14.45 -7.32 18.60
CA VAL A 136 15.29 -6.30 17.92
C VAL A 136 15.49 -6.71 16.47
N LYS A 137 15.81 -7.99 16.22
CA LYS A 137 15.92 -8.55 14.87
C LYS A 137 14.60 -8.41 14.10
N ALA A 138 13.48 -8.80 14.70
CA ALA A 138 12.16 -8.66 14.08
C ALA A 138 11.81 -7.21 13.72
N TYR A 139 12.14 -6.25 14.59
CA TYR A 139 11.92 -4.83 14.32
C TYR A 139 12.73 -4.34 13.11
N VAL A 140 14.02 -4.71 13.03
CA VAL A 140 14.88 -4.37 11.89
C VAL A 140 14.41 -5.04 10.60
N GLU A 141 13.97 -6.30 10.69
CA GLU A 141 13.47 -7.06 9.54
C GLU A 141 12.19 -6.46 8.97
N LEU A 142 11.26 -5.98 9.80
CA LEU A 142 10.08 -5.22 9.34
C LEU A 142 10.44 -3.86 8.73
N LYS A 143 11.55 -3.25 9.18
CA LYS A 143 12.01 -1.93 8.72
C LYS A 143 12.65 -1.99 7.33
N ASN A 144 13.38 -3.07 7.03
CA ASN A 144 14.22 -3.16 5.82
C ASN A 144 13.42 -3.10 4.49
N PRO A 145 12.34 -3.87 4.27
CA PRO A 145 11.60 -3.81 3.01
C PRO A 145 11.01 -2.42 2.73
N LEU A 146 10.61 -1.71 3.79
CA LEU A 146 10.11 -0.33 3.71
C LEU A 146 11.17 0.66 3.19
N THR A 147 12.45 0.30 3.23
CA THR A 147 13.57 1.10 2.71
C THR A 147 14.02 0.72 1.31
N ASN A 148 14.00 -0.58 0.99
CA ASN A 148 14.73 -1.13 -0.15
C ASN A 148 13.85 -1.63 -1.29
N ASP A 149 12.59 -2.02 -1.04
CA ASP A 149 11.76 -2.68 -2.05
C ASP A 149 10.37 -2.05 -2.14
N PRO A 150 10.25 -0.89 -2.83
CA PRO A 150 9.04 -0.10 -2.73
C PRO A 150 7.92 -0.56 -3.65
N PHE A 151 8.17 -1.35 -4.70
CA PHE A 151 7.20 -1.51 -5.80
C PHE A 151 6.54 -2.89 -5.84
N LEU A 152 5.21 -2.88 -5.86
CA LEU A 152 4.37 -4.00 -6.27
C LEU A 152 3.82 -3.74 -7.66
N LEU A 153 3.73 -4.76 -8.50
CA LEU A 153 3.01 -4.64 -9.77
C LEU A 153 1.51 -4.76 -9.52
N MET A 154 0.73 -3.96 -10.23
CA MET A 154 -0.72 -4.14 -10.28
C MET A 154 -1.04 -5.51 -10.88
N PRO A 155 -2.11 -6.17 -10.40
CA PRO A 155 -2.50 -7.48 -10.90
C PRO A 155 -2.87 -7.40 -12.39
N ASP A 156 -2.24 -8.26 -13.19
CA ASP A 156 -2.64 -8.50 -14.58
C ASP A 156 -3.65 -9.64 -14.62
N TRP A 157 -4.91 -9.29 -14.85
CA TRP A 157 -6.03 -10.22 -14.86
C TRP A 157 -6.13 -11.07 -16.14
N THR A 158 -5.30 -10.78 -17.14
CA THR A 158 -5.20 -11.59 -18.36
C THR A 158 -4.32 -12.83 -18.17
N LEU A 159 -3.52 -12.86 -17.10
CA LEU A 159 -2.61 -13.94 -16.77
C LEU A 159 -3.15 -14.81 -15.64
N PRO A 160 -2.76 -16.11 -15.60
CA PRO A 160 -3.09 -16.95 -14.46
C PRO A 160 -2.34 -16.51 -13.20
N PHE A 161 -3.07 -16.33 -12.10
CA PHE A 161 -2.47 -16.04 -10.79
C PHE A 161 -1.87 -17.32 -10.20
N LYS A 162 -0.69 -17.18 -9.57
CA LYS A 162 -0.04 -18.25 -8.80
C LYS A 162 0.03 -17.84 -7.33
N LEU A 163 -0.60 -18.63 -6.48
CA LEU A 163 -0.54 -18.46 -5.03
C LEU A 163 0.41 -19.51 -4.45
N TYR A 164 1.53 -19.06 -3.91
CA TYR A 164 2.47 -19.88 -3.16
C TYR A 164 2.16 -19.71 -1.68
N ILE A 165 1.78 -20.80 -1.02
CA ILE A 165 1.44 -20.81 0.40
C ILE A 165 2.49 -21.65 1.12
N ASP A 166 3.02 -21.10 2.19
CA ASP A 166 3.84 -21.80 3.16
C ASP A 166 3.27 -21.52 4.56
N ALA A 167 3.14 -22.56 5.36
CA ALA A 167 2.62 -22.48 6.71
C ALA A 167 3.44 -23.40 7.61
N CYS A 168 3.96 -22.86 8.69
CA CYS A 168 4.54 -23.64 9.78
C CYS A 168 3.65 -23.54 11.02
N GLU A 169 3.51 -24.64 11.75
CA GLU A 169 2.93 -24.59 13.09
C GLU A 169 3.87 -23.83 14.04
N GLU A 170 3.27 -23.06 14.95
CA GLU A 170 3.92 -22.54 16.15
C GLU A 170 3.00 -22.69 17.36
#